data_AF-A0A6I5NYU6-F1
#
_entry.id   AF-A0A6I5NYU6-F1
#
_cell.length_a   1.000
_cell.length_b   1.000
_cell.length_c   1.000
_cell.angle_alpha   90.00
_cell.angle_beta   90.00
_cell.angle_gamma   90.00
#
_symmetry.space_group_name_H-M   'P 1'
#
loop_
_entity.id
_entity.type
_entity.pdbx_description
1 polymer ?
#
loop_
_entity_poly.entity_id
_entity_poly.type
_entity_poly.pdbx_seq_one_letter_code
_entity_poly.pdbx_strand_id
1 'polypeptide(L)'
;MLDKPILQMNPVPTGIDVEKYANARSSSNPNGSLTTLYAFRNLVDSIPNFTSSYIPSGKSLEDIYGLIVSSATSRTDDSFVVNTISEAQRDLSENTFSDMDGTLGVWRPVYAVPENWFSPRQNDFQKISWKELTEQFAMIGQSNTADMQWRIGDSAPQPLNANSRIESIQFEYLIVNLTRPWLSEALFRTNGWFIPGQAEGFCSSGQLDRNDGILPLLLTGLLVGRKVKINGIFNQDEQSILTMASEGSNHVSLGPFVLDSENEDTTTPHILGWISSLVPFSPRIDDSTDILQWNGKTEEQLIDSLSSLPVIVVTSIILIIENYTNLELLNVRIFQETGTFKDPPPSRCIRRSRQGFTTHFDLTGGPEGWAIYSFNSRFNIMFYWKNFLTERNAGYASFIPRDEELTLENIRKYNQEDNRIGEQGGFLCSAIIGSGFQRALFRYSISTR
;
A
#
# COMPACT_ATOMS: atom_id res chain seq x y z
N MET A 1 11.33 7.80 -23.05
CA MET A 1 10.08 8.49 -23.42
C MET A 1 9.51 9.04 -22.13
N LEU A 2 9.06 10.29 -22.07
CA LEU A 2 8.24 10.70 -20.93
C LEU A 2 6.98 9.84 -20.96
N ASP A 3 6.75 9.06 -19.91
CA ASP A 3 5.54 8.25 -19.80
C ASP A 3 4.34 9.21 -19.80
N LYS A 4 3.53 9.14 -20.85
CA LYS A 4 2.31 9.95 -20.94
C LYS A 4 1.46 9.68 -19.68
N PRO A 5 0.87 10.72 -19.07
CA PRO A 5 -0.07 10.51 -17.97
C PRO A 5 -1.21 9.61 -18.42
N ILE A 6 -1.76 8.84 -17.49
CA ILE A 6 -2.80 7.86 -17.75
C ILE A 6 -4.14 8.51 -17.48
N LEU A 7 -5.05 8.44 -18.45
CA LEU A 7 -6.43 8.91 -18.29
C LEU A 7 -7.36 7.72 -18.03
N GLN A 8 -8.12 7.79 -16.94
CA GLN A 8 -9.19 6.85 -16.63
C GLN A 8 -10.51 7.62 -16.57
N MET A 9 -11.41 7.35 -17.51
CA MET A 9 -12.71 8.01 -17.56
C MET A 9 -13.64 7.43 -16.50
N ASN A 10 -14.53 8.27 -15.96
CA ASN A 10 -15.62 7.74 -15.15
C ASN A 10 -16.61 6.98 -16.04
N PRO A 11 -17.18 5.87 -15.55
CA PRO A 11 -18.26 5.18 -16.27
C PRO A 11 -19.57 5.99 -16.27
N VAL A 12 -19.71 6.91 -15.31
CA VAL A 12 -20.86 7.80 -15.13
C VAL A 12 -20.39 9.19 -14.77
N PRO A 13 -21.14 10.25 -15.11
CA PRO A 13 -20.73 11.60 -14.73
C PRO A 13 -20.74 11.74 -13.21
N THR A 14 -19.69 12.37 -12.68
CA THR A 14 -19.63 12.71 -11.24
C THR A 14 -19.88 14.21 -11.10
N GLY A 15 -21.03 14.56 -10.52
CA GLY A 15 -21.39 15.96 -10.25
C GLY A 15 -20.47 16.62 -9.22
N ILE A 16 -20.24 17.91 -9.40
CA ILE A 16 -19.47 18.74 -8.48
C ILE A 16 -20.45 19.57 -7.65
N ASP A 17 -20.45 19.34 -6.34
CA ASP A 17 -21.11 20.23 -5.37
C ASP A 17 -20.19 21.42 -5.11
N VAL A 18 -20.52 22.57 -5.72
CA VAL A 18 -19.74 23.81 -5.63
C VAL A 18 -19.54 24.24 -4.18
N GLU A 19 -20.56 24.16 -3.33
CA GLU A 19 -20.49 24.63 -1.94
C GLU A 19 -19.55 23.74 -1.12
N LYS A 20 -19.55 22.43 -1.39
CA LYS A 20 -18.68 21.45 -0.72
C LYS A 20 -17.18 21.67 -0.99
N TYR A 21 -16.84 22.22 -2.16
CA TYR A 21 -15.44 22.43 -2.58
C TYR A 21 -15.00 23.90 -2.58
N ALA A 22 -15.93 24.83 -2.35
CA ALA A 22 -15.64 26.26 -2.27
C ALA A 22 -14.85 26.65 -1.02
N ASN A 23 -13.94 27.61 -1.20
CA ASN A 23 -13.15 28.22 -0.13
C ASN A 23 -12.26 27.21 0.64
N ALA A 24 -11.68 26.22 -0.04
CA ALA A 24 -10.72 25.31 0.60
C ALA A 24 -9.51 26.08 1.13
N ARG A 25 -8.98 25.66 2.29
CA ARG A 25 -7.75 26.22 2.85
C ARG A 25 -6.56 25.85 1.96
N SER A 26 -5.69 26.82 1.69
CA SER A 26 -4.47 26.65 0.89
C SER A 26 -3.40 27.66 1.31
N SER A 27 -2.23 27.65 0.64
CA SER A 27 -1.21 28.69 0.83
C SER A 27 -1.66 30.05 0.30
N SER A 28 -2.45 30.08 -0.78
CA SER A 28 -3.01 31.32 -1.34
C SER A 28 -4.31 31.76 -0.63
N ASN A 29 -4.98 30.84 0.06
CA ASN A 29 -6.16 31.06 0.89
C ASN A 29 -5.95 30.52 2.32
N PRO A 30 -5.09 31.17 3.14
CA PRO A 30 -4.74 30.67 4.46
C PRO A 30 -5.91 30.67 5.45
N ASN A 31 -6.93 31.49 5.19
CA ASN A 31 -8.17 31.61 5.98
C ASN A 31 -9.32 30.74 5.43
N GLY A 32 -9.04 29.88 4.45
CA GLY A 32 -10.03 28.96 3.90
C GLY A 32 -10.50 27.90 4.91
N SER A 33 -11.57 27.22 4.54
CA SER A 33 -12.22 26.16 5.30
C SER A 33 -11.40 24.86 5.28
N LEU A 34 -11.09 24.34 6.48
CA LEU A 34 -10.50 23.01 6.64
C LEU A 34 -11.48 21.90 6.27
N THR A 35 -12.78 22.09 6.51
CA THR A 35 -13.82 21.12 6.14
C THR A 35 -13.89 20.93 4.63
N THR A 36 -13.79 22.02 3.87
CA THR A 36 -13.74 21.98 2.41
C THR A 36 -12.46 21.32 1.91
N LEU A 37 -11.30 21.63 2.52
CA LEU A 37 -10.03 20.98 2.19
C LEU A 37 -10.08 19.47 2.45
N TYR A 38 -10.66 19.06 3.58
CA TYR A 38 -10.88 17.65 3.91
C TYR A 38 -11.84 16.95 2.95
N ALA A 39 -12.93 17.63 2.56
CA ALA A 39 -13.86 17.12 1.56
C ALA A 39 -13.18 16.88 0.21
N PHE A 40 -12.31 17.79 -0.22
CA PHE A 40 -11.50 17.60 -1.43
C PHE A 40 -10.48 16.47 -1.29
N ARG A 41 -9.78 16.37 -0.15
CA ARG A 41 -8.88 15.24 0.16
C ARG A 41 -9.61 13.91 0.00
N ASN A 42 -10.81 13.75 0.58
CA ASN A 42 -11.57 12.51 0.47
C ASN A 42 -12.02 12.17 -0.94
N LEU A 43 -12.23 13.17 -1.79
CA LEU A 43 -12.54 12.96 -3.20
C LEU A 43 -11.35 12.30 -3.94
N VAL A 44 -10.12 12.65 -3.58
CA VAL A 44 -8.89 12.32 -4.36
C VAL A 44 -7.88 11.43 -3.65
N ASP A 45 -8.22 10.89 -2.48
CA ASP A 45 -7.33 10.03 -1.68
C ASP A 45 -7.41 8.56 -2.07
N SER A 46 -8.43 8.13 -2.83
CA SER A 46 -8.50 6.72 -3.25
C SER A 46 -7.41 6.36 -4.26
N ILE A 47 -6.78 5.21 -4.07
CA ILE A 47 -5.97 4.57 -5.11
C ILE A 47 -6.91 4.04 -6.19
N PRO A 48 -6.72 4.37 -7.48
CA PRO A 48 -7.52 3.81 -8.56
C PRO A 48 -7.23 2.32 -8.75
N ASN A 49 -8.26 1.53 -9.10
CA ASN A 49 -8.03 0.20 -9.66
C ASN A 49 -7.30 0.31 -11.00
N PHE A 50 -6.47 -0.69 -11.32
CA PHE A 50 -5.73 -0.77 -12.59
C PHE A 50 -6.63 -1.27 -13.73
N THR A 51 -7.63 -0.47 -14.10
CA THR A 51 -8.66 -0.76 -15.11
C THR A 51 -8.79 0.38 -16.12
N SER A 52 -9.47 0.14 -17.25
CA SER A 52 -9.66 1.15 -18.30
C SER A 52 -10.47 2.36 -17.86
N SER A 53 -11.38 2.15 -16.91
CA SER A 53 -12.27 3.17 -16.36
C SER A 53 -11.97 3.34 -14.88
N TYR A 54 -12.19 4.55 -14.37
CA TYR A 54 -11.88 4.87 -12.99
C TYR A 54 -12.86 4.16 -12.06
N ILE A 55 -12.30 3.33 -11.19
CA ILE A 55 -13.02 2.69 -10.10
C ILE A 55 -12.14 2.85 -8.86
N PRO A 56 -12.61 3.51 -7.79
CA PRO A 56 -11.84 3.62 -6.57
C PRO A 56 -11.64 2.22 -5.96
N SER A 57 -10.41 1.89 -5.57
CA SER A 57 -10.11 0.60 -4.92
C SER A 57 -10.66 0.49 -3.50
N GLY A 58 -11.10 1.60 -2.91
CA GLY A 58 -11.46 1.71 -1.49
C GLY A 58 -10.23 1.79 -0.56
N LYS A 59 -9.01 1.74 -1.10
CA LYS A 59 -7.77 1.93 -0.35
C LYS A 59 -7.37 3.41 -0.36
N SER A 60 -7.03 3.93 0.81
CA SER A 60 -6.46 5.27 0.97
C SER A 60 -5.00 5.28 0.49
N LEU A 61 -4.67 6.27 -0.35
CA LEU A 61 -3.31 6.55 -0.79
C LEU A 61 -2.45 6.97 0.40
N GLU A 62 -2.97 7.83 1.26
CA GLU A 62 -2.30 8.25 2.49
C GLU A 62 -1.89 7.07 3.37
N ASP A 63 -2.81 6.13 3.63
CA ASP A 63 -2.52 4.97 4.48
C ASP A 63 -1.48 4.04 3.86
N ILE A 64 -1.63 3.74 2.56
CA ILE A 64 -0.72 2.86 1.84
C ILE A 64 0.67 3.48 1.72
N TYR A 65 0.74 4.77 1.38
CA TYR A 65 2.01 5.50 1.32
C TYR A 65 2.66 5.58 2.70
N GLY A 66 1.88 5.84 3.75
CA GLY A 66 2.37 5.86 5.12
C GLY A 66 2.96 4.52 5.56
N LEU A 67 2.33 3.39 5.17
CA LEU A 67 2.87 2.05 5.41
C LEU A 67 4.18 1.81 4.66
N ILE A 68 4.25 2.21 3.39
CA ILE A 68 5.46 2.09 2.56
C ILE A 68 6.63 2.87 3.19
N VAL A 69 6.42 4.16 3.48
CA VAL A 69 7.46 5.05 4.00
C VAL A 69 7.93 4.65 5.41
N SER A 70 7.01 4.19 6.26
CA SER A 70 7.34 3.74 7.62
C SER A 70 8.05 2.39 7.69
N SER A 71 7.99 1.61 6.60
CA SER A 71 8.62 0.30 6.48
C SER A 71 9.82 0.30 5.53
N ALA A 72 10.03 1.38 4.78
CA ALA A 72 11.16 1.52 3.87
C ALA A 72 12.49 1.49 4.62
N THR A 73 13.40 0.65 4.16
CA THR A 73 14.74 0.45 4.74
C THR A 73 15.77 0.53 3.62
N SER A 74 16.92 1.14 3.90
CA SER A 74 18.05 1.16 2.96
C SER A 74 18.85 -0.13 3.08
N ARG A 75 19.25 -0.73 1.96
CA ARG A 75 20.15 -1.90 1.94
C ARG A 75 21.59 -1.51 2.25
N THR A 76 22.01 -0.36 1.73
CA THR A 76 23.36 0.15 1.87
C THR A 76 23.38 1.34 2.81
N ASP A 77 24.55 1.67 3.34
CA ASP A 77 24.79 2.96 4.00
C ASP A 77 24.86 4.12 2.97
N ASP A 78 24.17 4.00 1.84
CA ASP A 78 24.11 5.04 0.82
C ASP A 78 23.33 6.23 1.38
N SER A 79 24.09 7.29 1.68
CA SER A 79 23.56 8.55 2.21
C SER A 79 22.41 9.12 1.38
N PHE A 80 22.40 8.93 0.05
CA PHE A 80 21.33 9.42 -0.80
C PHE A 80 20.01 8.69 -0.54
N VAL A 81 20.06 7.36 -0.45
CA VAL A 81 18.88 6.52 -0.18
C VAL A 81 18.34 6.80 1.22
N VAL A 82 19.23 6.83 2.22
CA VAL A 82 18.87 7.14 3.62
C VAL A 82 18.24 8.53 3.73
N ASN A 83 18.80 9.54 3.07
CA ASN A 83 18.23 10.88 3.06
C ASN A 83 16.87 10.90 2.36
N THR A 84 16.70 10.21 1.23
CA THR A 84 15.42 10.16 0.52
C THR A 84 14.31 9.53 1.37
N ILE A 85 14.61 8.44 2.09
CA ILE A 85 13.66 7.81 3.03
C ILE A 85 13.36 8.76 4.18
N SER A 86 14.38 9.41 4.74
CA SER A 86 14.23 10.34 5.88
C SER A 86 13.40 11.58 5.51
N GLU A 87 13.59 12.13 4.31
CA GLU A 87 12.79 13.23 3.78
C GLU A 87 11.34 12.80 3.57
N ALA A 88 11.09 11.65 2.96
CA ALA A 88 9.73 11.12 2.81
C ALA A 88 9.03 10.91 4.16
N GLN A 89 9.75 10.40 5.17
CA GLN A 89 9.22 10.23 6.53
C GLN A 89 8.92 11.57 7.20
N ARG A 90 9.82 12.56 7.04
CA ARG A 90 9.64 13.91 7.58
C ARG A 90 8.43 14.58 6.93
N ASP A 91 8.36 14.63 5.61
CA ASP A 91 7.29 15.27 4.85
C ASP A 91 5.92 14.65 5.20
N LEU A 92 5.89 13.32 5.37
CA LEU A 92 4.72 12.59 5.84
C LEU A 92 4.31 12.97 7.28
N SER A 93 5.25 13.27 8.17
CA SER A 93 4.96 13.63 9.56
C SER A 93 4.58 15.10 9.74
N GLU A 94 5.22 16.01 8.99
CA GLU A 94 5.07 17.45 9.16
C GLU A 94 3.80 18.00 8.50
N ASN A 95 3.34 17.38 7.42
CA ASN A 95 2.17 17.84 6.65
C ASN A 95 0.87 17.19 7.11
N THR A 96 0.60 17.18 8.43
CA THR A 96 -0.60 16.59 9.02
C THR A 96 -1.51 17.63 9.67
N PHE A 97 -2.81 17.35 9.67
CA PHE A 97 -3.82 18.06 10.42
C PHE A 97 -4.47 17.10 11.42
N SER A 98 -4.93 17.62 12.56
CA SER A 98 -5.74 16.85 13.50
C SER A 98 -7.12 16.56 12.90
N ASP A 99 -7.71 15.44 13.31
CA ASP A 99 -9.06 15.07 12.92
C ASP A 99 -10.09 16.14 13.31
N MET A 100 -11.07 16.33 12.42
CA MET A 100 -12.04 17.42 12.54
C MET A 100 -13.08 17.20 13.64
N ASP A 101 -13.31 15.95 14.06
CA ASP A 101 -14.26 15.58 15.10
C ASP A 101 -13.64 15.59 16.51
N GLY A 102 -12.37 15.94 16.62
CA GLY A 102 -11.62 15.95 17.88
C GLY A 102 -11.20 14.56 18.38
N THR A 103 -11.42 13.50 17.60
CA THR A 103 -10.88 12.18 17.90
C THR A 103 -9.36 12.14 17.70
N LEU A 104 -8.74 11.08 18.25
CA LEU A 104 -7.31 10.87 18.07
C LEU A 104 -7.05 10.33 16.67
N GLY A 105 -6.53 11.19 15.80
CA GLY A 105 -6.05 10.83 14.49
C GLY A 105 -5.52 12.04 13.73
N VAL A 106 -4.97 11.76 12.56
CA VAL A 106 -4.42 12.77 11.67
C VAL A 106 -4.80 12.45 10.24
N TRP A 107 -4.96 13.50 9.44
CA TRP A 107 -5.13 13.41 8.00
C TRP A 107 -4.16 14.38 7.31
N ARG A 108 -3.90 14.15 6.02
CA ARG A 108 -2.96 14.98 5.26
C ARG A 108 -3.64 15.72 4.12
N PRO A 109 -3.30 16.99 3.87
CA PRO A 109 -4.00 17.80 2.88
C PRO A 109 -3.64 17.40 1.46
N VAL A 110 -4.59 17.58 0.54
CA VAL A 110 -4.34 17.55 -0.91
C VAL A 110 -4.86 18.87 -1.47
N TYR A 111 -4.06 19.55 -2.28
CA TYR A 111 -4.41 20.85 -2.84
C TYR A 111 -4.71 20.73 -4.33
N ALA A 112 -5.78 21.39 -4.76
CA ALA A 112 -6.18 21.50 -6.16
C ALA A 112 -5.48 22.68 -6.83
N VAL A 113 -4.99 22.50 -8.05
CA VAL A 113 -4.47 23.58 -8.88
C VAL A 113 -5.12 23.50 -10.27
N PRO A 114 -5.92 24.50 -10.68
CA PRO A 114 -6.21 25.75 -9.97
C PRO A 114 -7.19 25.56 -8.79
N GLU A 115 -7.19 26.48 -7.83
CA GLU A 115 -7.98 26.36 -6.58
C GLU A 115 -9.49 26.57 -6.80
N ASN A 116 -9.88 27.29 -7.85
CA ASN A 116 -11.27 27.59 -8.20
C ASN A 116 -11.88 26.60 -9.21
N TRP A 117 -11.27 25.42 -9.40
CA TRP A 117 -11.63 24.40 -10.39
C TRP A 117 -13.10 23.96 -10.43
N PHE A 118 -13.80 24.10 -9.30
CA PHE A 118 -15.22 23.75 -9.15
C PHE A 118 -16.16 24.83 -9.70
N SER A 119 -15.64 26.03 -10.02
CA SER A 119 -16.47 27.19 -10.35
C SER A 119 -17.01 27.13 -11.78
N PRO A 120 -18.33 27.27 -11.99
CA PRO A 120 -18.91 27.33 -13.33
C PRO A 120 -18.50 28.59 -14.11
N ARG A 121 -18.01 29.63 -13.42
CA ARG A 121 -17.61 30.92 -14.02
C ARG A 121 -16.11 31.01 -14.31
N GLN A 122 -15.37 29.92 -14.18
CA GLN A 122 -13.96 29.91 -14.50
C GLN A 122 -13.73 29.99 -16.02
N ASN A 123 -12.81 30.85 -16.43
CA ASN A 123 -12.49 31.10 -17.84
C ASN A 123 -11.31 30.26 -18.36
N ASP A 124 -10.67 29.46 -17.50
CA ASP A 124 -9.49 28.65 -17.85
C ASP A 124 -9.84 27.35 -18.59
N PHE A 125 -11.14 27.08 -18.78
CA PHE A 125 -11.58 25.93 -19.56
C PHE A 125 -11.19 26.08 -21.03
N GLN A 126 -10.60 25.03 -21.59
CA GLN A 126 -10.16 24.97 -22.98
C GLN A 126 -11.13 24.10 -23.79
N LYS A 127 -11.34 24.43 -25.07
CA LYS A 127 -12.17 23.60 -25.96
C LYS A 127 -11.33 22.49 -26.58
N ILE A 128 -11.84 21.26 -26.58
CA ILE A 128 -11.17 20.11 -27.18
C ILE A 128 -12.18 19.09 -27.70
N SER A 129 -11.77 18.27 -28.67
CA SER A 129 -12.49 17.04 -29.01
C SER A 129 -12.00 15.85 -28.19
N TRP A 130 -12.88 14.87 -27.94
CA TRP A 130 -12.51 13.62 -27.27
C TRP A 130 -11.33 12.91 -27.94
N LYS A 131 -11.30 12.88 -29.27
CA LYS A 131 -10.22 12.27 -30.04
C LYS A 131 -8.88 12.94 -29.72
N GLU A 132 -8.80 14.27 -29.87
CA GLU A 132 -7.58 15.05 -29.57
C GLU A 132 -7.14 14.90 -28.12
N LEU A 133 -8.08 14.83 -27.17
CA LEU A 133 -7.76 14.60 -25.77
C LEU A 133 -7.08 13.23 -25.59
N THR A 134 -7.66 12.15 -26.10
CA THR A 134 -7.10 10.80 -25.92
C THR A 134 -5.71 10.62 -26.53
N GLU A 135 -5.32 11.43 -27.51
CA GLU A 135 -3.97 11.41 -28.09
C GLU A 135 -2.90 11.96 -27.12
N GLN A 136 -3.29 12.76 -26.12
CA GLN A 136 -2.41 13.36 -25.11
C GLN A 136 -2.10 12.42 -23.94
N PHE A 137 -2.93 11.39 -23.72
CA PHE A 137 -2.83 10.48 -22.58
C PHE A 137 -2.49 9.06 -23.00
N ALA A 138 -1.94 8.29 -22.06
CA ALA A 138 -1.97 6.84 -22.12
C ALA A 138 -3.31 6.32 -21.59
N MET A 139 -3.78 5.19 -22.12
CA MET A 139 -4.97 4.48 -21.64
C MET A 139 -4.55 3.09 -21.17
N ILE A 140 -5.08 2.63 -20.04
CA ILE A 140 -4.88 1.26 -19.56
C ILE A 140 -6.00 0.37 -20.10
N GLY A 141 -5.66 -0.88 -20.41
CA GLY A 141 -6.63 -1.88 -20.86
C GLY A 141 -7.17 -1.60 -22.26
N GLN A 142 -8.16 -2.40 -22.68
CA GLN A 142 -8.85 -2.17 -23.94
C GLN A 142 -9.95 -1.15 -23.72
N SER A 143 -9.97 -0.09 -24.53
CA SER A 143 -11.03 0.93 -24.56
C SER A 143 -12.37 0.23 -24.79
N ASN A 144 -13.18 0.09 -23.74
CA ASN A 144 -14.47 -0.57 -23.84
C ASN A 144 -15.51 0.47 -24.26
N THR A 145 -16.04 0.33 -25.48
CA THR A 145 -17.18 1.13 -25.94
C THR A 145 -18.43 0.92 -25.06
N ALA A 146 -18.43 -0.12 -24.22
CA ALA A 146 -19.44 -0.39 -23.20
C ALA A 146 -19.64 0.77 -22.21
N ASP A 147 -18.68 1.69 -22.08
CA ASP A 147 -18.82 2.85 -21.19
C ASP A 147 -19.56 4.03 -21.84
N MET A 148 -19.84 3.98 -23.15
CA MET A 148 -20.62 4.99 -23.87
C MET A 148 -22.10 4.58 -23.91
N GLN A 149 -22.76 4.60 -22.74
CA GLN A 149 -24.19 4.29 -22.59
C GLN A 149 -24.99 5.55 -22.26
N TRP A 150 -26.20 5.62 -22.79
CA TRP A 150 -27.19 6.64 -22.43
C TRP A 150 -27.66 6.44 -20.99
N ARG A 151 -27.77 7.54 -20.26
CA ARG A 151 -28.43 7.61 -18.94
C ARG A 151 -29.38 8.80 -18.93
N ILE A 152 -30.58 8.58 -18.40
CA ILE A 152 -31.67 9.56 -18.37
C ILE A 152 -32.21 9.59 -16.94
N GLY A 153 -31.84 10.61 -16.17
CA GLY A 153 -32.10 10.67 -14.74
C GLY A 153 -31.58 9.43 -14.01
N ASP A 154 -32.42 8.84 -13.16
CA ASP A 154 -32.11 7.64 -12.37
C ASP A 154 -32.37 6.32 -13.12
N SER A 155 -32.62 6.38 -14.43
CA SER A 155 -32.92 5.19 -15.23
C SER A 155 -31.70 4.28 -15.41
N ALA A 156 -31.96 2.99 -15.64
CA ALA A 156 -30.92 2.03 -15.99
C ALA A 156 -30.19 2.45 -17.28
N PRO A 157 -28.88 2.14 -17.42
CA PRO A 157 -28.12 2.48 -18.61
C PRO A 157 -28.70 1.84 -19.87
N GLN A 158 -28.73 2.58 -20.96
CA GLN A 158 -29.16 2.09 -22.27
C GLN A 158 -27.98 2.11 -23.24
N PRO A 159 -27.62 0.99 -23.88
CA PRO A 159 -26.56 0.98 -24.88
C PRO A 159 -26.96 1.78 -26.12
N LEU A 160 -25.96 2.25 -26.86
CA LEU A 160 -26.18 2.83 -28.19
C LEU A 160 -26.88 1.82 -29.10
N ASN A 161 -27.80 2.32 -29.93
CA ASN A 161 -28.43 1.49 -30.95
C ASN A 161 -27.38 1.00 -31.96
N ALA A 162 -27.57 -0.22 -32.51
CA ALA A 162 -26.65 -0.80 -33.49
C ALA A 162 -26.50 0.04 -34.78
N ASN A 163 -27.50 0.86 -35.11
CA ASN A 163 -27.48 1.74 -36.28
C ASN A 163 -26.92 3.14 -35.98
N SER A 164 -26.50 3.37 -34.74
CA SER A 164 -26.04 4.67 -34.29
C SER A 164 -24.53 4.73 -34.17
N ARG A 165 -23.97 5.91 -34.46
CA ARG A 165 -22.54 6.14 -34.48
C ARG A 165 -22.22 7.54 -34.00
N ILE A 166 -21.40 7.62 -32.95
CA ILE A 166 -20.79 8.88 -32.51
C ILE A 166 -19.70 9.26 -33.50
N GLU A 167 -19.76 10.47 -34.05
CA GLU A 167 -18.75 11.01 -34.97
C GLU A 167 -17.77 11.94 -34.26
N SER A 168 -18.27 12.77 -33.33
CA SER A 168 -17.42 13.61 -32.49
C SER A 168 -18.09 13.94 -31.16
N ILE A 169 -17.26 14.11 -30.14
CA ILE A 169 -17.64 14.69 -28.85
C ILE A 169 -16.70 15.87 -28.64
N GLN A 170 -17.25 17.06 -28.44
CA GLN A 170 -16.53 18.29 -28.17
C GLN A 170 -16.98 18.84 -26.82
N PHE A 171 -16.06 19.39 -26.05
CA PHE A 171 -16.38 19.94 -24.74
C PHE A 171 -15.34 20.97 -24.30
N GLU A 172 -15.70 21.74 -23.29
CA GLU A 172 -14.78 22.56 -22.53
C GLU A 172 -14.20 21.73 -21.38
N TYR A 173 -12.88 21.73 -21.21
CA TYR A 173 -12.20 20.96 -20.18
C TYR A 173 -11.22 21.81 -19.34
N LEU A 174 -11.00 21.36 -18.12
CA LEU A 174 -9.99 21.86 -17.20
C LEU A 174 -9.25 20.67 -16.57
N ILE A 175 -7.92 20.71 -16.61
CA ILE A 175 -7.09 19.77 -15.86
C ILE A 175 -6.82 20.38 -14.49
N VAL A 176 -7.23 19.66 -13.45
CA VAL A 176 -6.97 20.03 -12.05
C VAL A 176 -5.81 19.18 -11.56
N ASN A 177 -4.65 19.78 -11.37
CA ASN A 177 -3.49 19.09 -10.82
C ASN A 177 -3.59 18.95 -9.30
N LEU A 178 -3.08 17.85 -8.76
CA LEU A 178 -3.08 17.55 -7.34
C LEU A 178 -1.69 17.77 -6.76
N THR A 179 -1.61 18.56 -5.70
CA THR A 179 -0.38 18.75 -4.93
C THR A 179 -0.49 18.07 -3.58
N ARG A 180 0.43 17.15 -3.28
CA ARG A 180 0.52 16.41 -2.01
C ARG A 180 1.87 16.68 -1.34
N PRO A 181 1.97 17.68 -0.45
CA PRO A 181 3.25 18.03 0.18
C PRO A 181 3.86 16.91 1.04
N TRP A 182 3.05 15.94 1.42
CA TRP A 182 3.44 14.78 2.22
C TRP A 182 3.90 13.57 1.38
N LEU A 183 3.78 13.61 0.05
CA LEU A 183 4.11 12.49 -0.83
C LEU A 183 5.35 12.80 -1.67
N SER A 184 6.43 12.07 -1.40
CA SER A 184 7.66 12.13 -2.19
C SER A 184 7.67 11.03 -3.26
N GLU A 185 7.47 11.41 -4.52
CA GLU A 185 7.57 10.51 -5.68
C GLU A 185 9.01 10.01 -5.91
N ALA A 186 10.01 10.75 -5.39
CA ALA A 186 11.42 10.40 -5.53
C ALA A 186 11.74 9.05 -4.89
N LEU A 187 11.05 8.68 -3.80
CA LEU A 187 11.20 7.38 -3.16
C LEU A 187 10.98 6.24 -4.15
N PHE A 188 9.89 6.25 -4.92
CA PHE A 188 9.58 5.18 -5.87
C PHE A 188 10.60 5.05 -7.02
N ARG A 189 11.33 6.13 -7.32
CA ARG A 189 12.37 6.14 -8.36
C ARG A 189 13.76 5.81 -7.83
N THR A 190 13.94 5.83 -6.51
CA THR A 190 15.22 5.62 -5.85
C THR A 190 15.54 4.12 -5.77
N ASN A 191 16.77 3.76 -6.10
CA ASN A 191 17.28 2.39 -5.96
C ASN A 191 17.83 2.17 -4.55
N GLY A 192 17.94 0.91 -4.12
CA GLY A 192 18.66 0.57 -2.87
C GLY A 192 17.80 0.62 -1.61
N TRP A 193 16.51 0.92 -1.70
CA TRP A 193 15.56 0.71 -0.62
C TRP A 193 14.64 -0.50 -0.87
N PHE A 194 14.20 -1.12 0.21
CA PHE A 194 13.29 -2.26 0.23
C PHE A 194 12.31 -2.17 1.40
N ILE A 195 11.33 -3.07 1.43
CA ILE A 195 10.44 -3.26 2.58
C ILE A 195 10.68 -4.68 3.12
N PRO A 196 11.07 -4.85 4.41
CA PRO A 196 11.30 -6.17 4.98
C PRO A 196 10.11 -7.11 4.80
N GLY A 197 10.40 -8.34 4.38
CA GLY A 197 9.40 -9.37 4.08
C GLY A 197 8.53 -9.11 2.84
N GLN A 198 8.84 -8.13 2.00
CA GLN A 198 8.16 -7.91 0.72
C GLN A 198 9.12 -8.12 -0.46
N ALA A 199 8.58 -8.58 -1.58
CA ALA A 199 9.32 -8.75 -2.82
C ALA A 199 9.59 -7.41 -3.52
N GLU A 200 10.54 -7.40 -4.46
CA GLU A 200 10.66 -6.31 -5.42
C GLU A 200 9.37 -6.17 -6.24
N GLY A 201 9.09 -4.96 -6.72
CA GLY A 201 7.84 -4.66 -7.44
C GLY A 201 6.58 -4.72 -6.59
N PHE A 202 6.68 -4.92 -5.26
CA PHE A 202 5.53 -4.98 -4.35
C PHE A 202 4.63 -3.74 -4.41
N CYS A 203 5.21 -2.54 -4.52
CA CYS A 203 4.44 -1.31 -4.68
C CYS A 203 3.85 -1.23 -6.10
N SER A 204 4.69 -1.48 -7.11
CA SER A 204 4.26 -1.48 -8.50
C SER A 204 5.22 -2.28 -9.39
N SER A 205 4.68 -2.91 -10.45
CA SER A 205 5.48 -3.53 -11.51
C SER A 205 6.06 -2.50 -12.50
N GLY A 206 5.52 -1.28 -12.53
CA GLY A 206 5.86 -0.27 -13.54
C GLY A 206 5.42 -0.61 -14.97
N GLN A 207 4.50 -1.58 -15.15
CA GLN A 207 3.99 -1.99 -16.46
C GLN A 207 2.58 -1.43 -16.70
N LEU A 208 2.25 -1.14 -17.97
CA LEU A 208 0.96 -0.57 -18.39
C LEU A 208 -0.15 -1.60 -18.65
N ASP A 209 0.23 -2.86 -18.87
CA ASP A 209 -0.66 -3.96 -19.22
C ASP A 209 -1.02 -4.83 -18.00
N ARG A 210 -0.09 -4.99 -17.05
CA ARG A 210 -0.32 -5.74 -15.81
C ARG A 210 0.44 -5.15 -14.63
N ASN A 211 -0.28 -4.61 -13.66
CA ASN A 211 0.30 -3.98 -12.48
C ASN A 211 -0.50 -4.33 -11.23
N ASP A 212 -0.15 -5.46 -10.63
CA ASP A 212 -0.83 -6.05 -9.47
C ASP A 212 -0.28 -5.51 -8.13
N GLY A 213 0.57 -4.48 -8.18
CA GLY A 213 1.18 -3.86 -7.00
C GLY A 213 0.16 -3.18 -6.08
N ILE A 214 0.56 -2.91 -4.83
CA ILE A 214 -0.35 -2.26 -3.86
C ILE A 214 -0.64 -0.79 -4.17
N LEU A 215 0.20 -0.15 -4.98
CA LEU A 215 0.09 1.23 -5.44
C LEU A 215 0.55 1.31 -6.91
N PRO A 216 -0.25 0.82 -7.87
CA PRO A 216 0.15 0.75 -9.27
C PRO A 216 0.03 2.11 -9.97
N LEU A 217 -0.88 2.97 -9.49
CA LEU A 217 -1.18 4.28 -10.03
C LEU A 217 -1.17 5.31 -8.92
N LEU A 218 -0.56 6.45 -9.20
CA LEU A 218 -0.61 7.62 -8.35
C LEU A 218 -1.51 8.66 -9.01
N LEU A 219 -2.64 8.96 -8.38
CA LEU A 219 -3.55 9.97 -8.90
C LEU A 219 -2.89 11.35 -8.85
N THR A 220 -2.68 11.99 -9.98
CA THR A 220 -2.00 13.30 -10.11
C THR A 220 -2.93 14.42 -10.56
N GLY A 221 -4.11 14.10 -11.07
CA GLY A 221 -5.05 15.12 -11.54
C GLY A 221 -6.48 14.64 -11.73
N LEU A 222 -7.36 15.59 -12.02
CA LEU A 222 -8.76 15.39 -12.42
C LEU A 222 -8.98 16.03 -13.80
N LEU A 223 -9.80 15.38 -14.62
CA LEU A 223 -10.33 15.98 -15.84
C LEU A 223 -11.76 16.44 -15.57
N VAL A 224 -11.93 17.76 -15.54
CA VAL A 224 -13.23 18.40 -15.35
C VAL A 224 -13.74 18.87 -16.70
N GLY A 225 -15.02 18.68 -16.99
CA GLY A 225 -15.62 19.06 -18.25
C GLY A 225 -16.97 19.76 -18.11
N ARG A 226 -17.32 20.54 -19.12
CA ARG A 226 -18.62 21.21 -19.27
C ARG A 226 -18.92 21.47 -20.75
N LYS A 227 -20.15 21.92 -21.04
CA LYS A 227 -20.59 22.34 -22.39
C LYS A 227 -20.32 21.27 -23.45
N VAL A 228 -20.76 20.05 -23.18
CA VAL A 228 -20.58 18.92 -24.10
C VAL A 228 -21.48 19.09 -25.32
N LYS A 229 -20.90 18.91 -26.50
CA LYS A 229 -21.60 18.79 -27.79
C LYS A 229 -21.26 17.44 -28.41
N ILE A 230 -22.28 16.67 -28.75
CA ILE A 230 -22.14 15.35 -29.37
C ILE A 230 -22.73 15.42 -30.77
N ASN A 231 -21.94 15.02 -31.77
CA ASN A 231 -22.39 14.86 -33.15
C ASN A 231 -22.29 13.40 -33.55
N GLY A 232 -23.29 12.92 -34.26
CA GLY A 232 -23.34 11.54 -34.71
C GLY A 232 -24.58 11.24 -35.52
N ILE A 233 -24.63 10.01 -35.99
CA ILE A 233 -25.82 9.43 -36.61
C ILE A 233 -26.57 8.70 -35.50
N PHE A 234 -27.76 9.19 -35.16
CA PHE A 234 -28.59 8.63 -34.08
C PHE A 234 -29.94 8.19 -34.64
N ASN A 235 -30.47 7.09 -34.12
CA ASN A 235 -31.81 6.62 -34.49
C ASN A 235 -32.90 7.55 -33.90
N GLN A 236 -34.16 7.28 -34.22
CA GLN A 236 -35.27 8.14 -33.78
C GLN A 236 -35.44 8.18 -32.23
N ASP A 237 -35.19 7.06 -31.55
CA ASP A 237 -35.29 6.99 -30.08
C ASP A 237 -34.20 7.86 -29.42
N GLU A 238 -32.98 7.79 -29.92
CA GLU A 238 -31.84 8.57 -29.41
C GLU A 238 -31.91 10.04 -29.81
N GLN A 239 -32.49 10.36 -30.97
CA GLN A 239 -32.83 11.75 -31.30
C GLN A 239 -33.82 12.34 -30.29
N SER A 240 -34.75 11.51 -29.79
CA SER A 240 -35.68 11.93 -28.73
C SER A 240 -34.92 12.15 -27.41
N ILE A 241 -33.91 11.33 -27.10
CA ILE A 241 -33.01 11.53 -25.94
C ILE A 241 -32.23 12.84 -26.04
N LEU A 242 -31.66 13.13 -27.21
CA LEU A 242 -30.95 14.39 -27.46
C LEU A 242 -31.88 15.61 -27.34
N THR A 243 -33.12 15.47 -27.80
CA THR A 243 -34.14 16.53 -27.67
C THR A 243 -34.51 16.75 -26.21
N MET A 244 -34.67 15.68 -25.41
CA MET A 244 -34.91 15.81 -23.96
C MET A 244 -33.76 16.55 -23.25
N ALA A 245 -32.52 16.27 -23.67
CA ALA A 245 -31.33 16.93 -23.12
C ALA A 245 -31.30 18.43 -23.43
N SER A 246 -31.60 18.81 -24.68
CA SER A 246 -31.59 20.22 -25.09
C SER A 246 -32.70 21.05 -24.44
N GLU A 247 -33.84 20.43 -24.15
CA GLU A 247 -34.97 21.05 -23.44
C GLU A 247 -34.73 21.19 -21.92
N GLY A 248 -33.69 20.56 -21.37
CA GLY A 248 -33.35 20.63 -19.95
C GLY A 248 -34.38 19.93 -19.03
N SER A 249 -35.22 19.06 -19.59
CA SER A 249 -36.28 18.38 -18.85
C SER A 249 -35.77 17.23 -17.96
N ASN A 250 -34.62 16.64 -18.32
CA ASN A 250 -33.98 15.55 -17.59
C ASN A 250 -32.44 15.69 -17.64
N HIS A 251 -31.75 15.14 -16.63
CA HIS A 251 -30.30 14.97 -16.68
C HIS A 251 -29.98 13.82 -17.64
N VAL A 252 -29.39 14.14 -18.79
CA VAL A 252 -29.02 13.16 -19.81
C VAL A 252 -27.51 13.09 -19.91
N SER A 253 -26.95 11.88 -19.98
CA SER A 253 -25.52 11.69 -20.24
C SER A 253 -25.25 10.56 -21.21
N LEU A 254 -24.12 10.65 -21.91
CA LEU A 254 -23.54 9.57 -22.69
C LEU A 254 -22.18 9.20 -22.09
N GLY A 255 -22.13 8.08 -21.37
CA GLY A 255 -20.97 7.74 -20.54
C GLY A 255 -20.67 8.85 -19.53
N PRO A 256 -19.42 9.37 -19.44
CA PRO A 256 -19.06 10.45 -18.52
C PRO A 256 -19.58 11.83 -18.93
N PHE A 257 -20.09 11.99 -20.16
CA PHE A 257 -20.42 13.29 -20.73
C PHE A 257 -21.86 13.68 -20.44
N VAL A 258 -22.06 14.69 -19.58
CA VAL A 258 -23.38 15.30 -19.34
C VAL A 258 -23.77 16.19 -20.50
N LEU A 259 -24.97 15.98 -21.03
CA LEU A 259 -25.57 16.84 -22.04
C LEU A 259 -26.43 17.88 -21.34
N ASP A 260 -25.94 19.12 -21.30
CA ASP A 260 -26.66 20.24 -20.74
C ASP A 260 -27.34 21.08 -21.83
N SER A 261 -28.46 21.71 -21.46
CA SER A 261 -29.10 22.73 -22.30
C SER A 261 -28.10 23.89 -22.57
N GLU A 262 -28.15 24.49 -23.77
CA GLU A 262 -27.21 25.53 -24.23
C GLU A 262 -27.26 26.87 -23.45
N ASN A 263 -27.85 26.94 -22.24
CA ASN A 263 -27.77 28.13 -21.41
C ASN A 263 -26.32 28.35 -20.92
N GLU A 264 -25.62 29.26 -21.59
CA GLU A 264 -24.15 29.40 -21.57
C GLU A 264 -23.52 29.83 -20.23
N ASP A 265 -24.31 30.34 -19.27
CA ASP A 265 -23.80 31.01 -18.06
C ASP A 265 -23.84 30.17 -16.77
N THR A 266 -24.46 28.98 -16.79
CA THR A 266 -24.67 28.17 -15.56
C THR A 266 -24.33 26.69 -15.71
N THR A 267 -23.68 26.28 -16.80
CA THR A 267 -23.31 24.87 -17.00
C THR A 267 -22.40 24.42 -15.85
N THR A 268 -22.91 23.50 -15.03
CA THR A 268 -22.17 23.01 -13.86
C THR A 268 -21.04 22.10 -14.35
N PRO A 269 -19.80 22.27 -13.87
CA PRO A 269 -18.73 21.38 -14.24
C PRO A 269 -18.94 19.98 -13.64
N HIS A 270 -18.48 18.95 -14.36
CA HIS A 270 -18.52 17.56 -13.92
C HIS A 270 -17.14 16.93 -14.03
N ILE A 271 -16.83 15.97 -13.17
CA ILE A 271 -15.59 15.18 -13.28
C ILE A 271 -15.82 14.11 -14.35
N LEU A 272 -15.15 14.27 -15.49
CA LEU A 272 -15.19 13.33 -16.61
C LEU A 272 -14.27 12.14 -16.38
N GLY A 273 -13.14 12.37 -15.73
CA GLY A 273 -12.13 11.34 -15.51
C GLY A 273 -11.01 11.78 -14.58
N TRP A 274 -10.05 10.88 -14.43
CA TRP A 274 -8.97 10.96 -13.45
C TRP A 274 -7.65 10.75 -14.17
N ILE A 275 -6.65 11.52 -13.76
CA ILE A 275 -5.32 11.52 -14.36
C ILE A 275 -4.36 10.93 -13.35
N SER A 276 -3.64 9.89 -13.75
CA SER A 276 -2.70 9.17 -12.90
C SER A 276 -1.31 9.12 -13.54
N SER A 277 -0.27 9.11 -12.73
CA SER A 277 1.06 8.67 -13.15
C SER A 277 1.22 7.17 -12.85
N LEU A 278 1.93 6.47 -13.73
CA LEU A 278 2.34 5.10 -13.46
C LEU A 278 3.42 5.11 -12.39
N VAL A 279 3.19 4.38 -11.30
CA VAL A 279 4.26 4.19 -10.31
C VAL A 279 5.32 3.30 -10.95
N PRO A 280 6.61 3.69 -10.93
CA PRO A 280 7.66 2.86 -11.52
C PRO A 280 7.82 1.55 -10.75
N PHE A 281 8.52 0.59 -11.35
CA PHE A 281 8.92 -0.64 -10.66
C PHE A 281 9.56 -0.32 -9.31
N SER A 282 8.91 -0.73 -8.22
CA SER A 282 9.29 -0.36 -6.86
C SER A 282 8.70 -1.30 -5.79
N PRO A 283 9.42 -1.55 -4.68
CA PRO A 283 10.87 -1.34 -4.52
C PRO A 283 11.66 -2.13 -5.58
N ARG A 284 12.89 -1.69 -5.91
CA ARG A 284 13.69 -2.33 -6.98
C ARG A 284 14.56 -3.49 -6.51
N ILE A 285 14.46 -3.79 -5.23
CA ILE A 285 15.21 -4.83 -4.55
C ILE A 285 14.28 -5.45 -3.49
N ASP A 286 14.44 -6.73 -3.21
CA ASP A 286 13.67 -7.49 -2.22
C ASP A 286 14.44 -7.62 -0.88
N ASP A 287 13.80 -8.18 0.15
CA ASP A 287 14.49 -8.57 1.40
C ASP A 287 15.23 -9.93 1.25
N SER A 288 14.90 -10.70 0.21
CA SER A 288 15.38 -12.08 0.01
C SER A 288 16.77 -12.21 -0.61
N THR A 289 17.29 -11.18 -1.28
CA THR A 289 18.62 -11.27 -1.90
C THR A 289 19.79 -11.31 -0.90
N ASP A 290 19.52 -11.30 0.41
CA ASP A 290 20.50 -11.57 1.48
C ASP A 290 20.04 -12.65 2.48
N ILE A 291 19.50 -13.77 1.97
CA ILE A 291 19.81 -15.03 2.65
C ILE A 291 21.29 -15.35 2.36
N LEU A 292 22.14 -14.89 3.28
CA LEU A 292 23.49 -15.35 3.56
C LEU A 292 24.57 -14.96 2.53
N GLN A 293 25.05 -13.71 2.57
CA GLN A 293 26.49 -13.46 2.47
C GLN A 293 27.09 -13.20 3.85
N TRP A 294 27.45 -14.28 4.55
CA TRP A 294 28.34 -14.17 5.72
C TRP A 294 29.79 -14.17 5.23
N ASN A 295 30.49 -13.04 5.35
CA ASN A 295 31.85 -12.83 4.83
C ASN A 295 31.98 -13.03 3.30
N GLY A 296 31.00 -12.59 2.51
CA GLY A 296 31.11 -12.60 1.04
C GLY A 296 30.97 -13.98 0.39
N LYS A 297 30.42 -14.98 1.10
CA LYS A 297 30.13 -16.31 0.57
C LYS A 297 28.64 -16.56 0.50
N THR A 298 28.14 -17.06 -0.63
CA THR A 298 26.75 -17.50 -0.80
C THR A 298 26.41 -18.71 0.08
N GLU A 299 25.12 -18.99 0.28
CA GLU A 299 24.65 -20.17 1.02
C GLU A 299 25.25 -21.47 0.46
N GLU A 300 25.28 -21.65 -0.86
CA GLU A 300 25.91 -22.81 -1.52
C GLU A 300 27.42 -22.89 -1.24
N GLN A 301 28.13 -21.77 -1.23
CA GLN A 301 29.56 -21.72 -0.90
C GLN A 301 29.84 -22.01 0.57
N LEU A 302 28.92 -21.65 1.47
CA LEU A 302 28.97 -22.02 2.88
C LEU A 302 28.69 -23.51 3.06
N ILE A 303 27.68 -24.07 2.38
CA ILE A 303 27.36 -25.50 2.40
C ILE A 303 28.53 -26.34 1.85
N ASP A 304 29.17 -25.94 0.75
CA ASP A 304 30.35 -26.62 0.19
C ASP A 304 31.60 -26.49 1.08
N SER A 305 31.75 -25.35 1.76
CA SER A 305 32.83 -25.16 2.74
C SER A 305 32.60 -26.01 4.00
N LEU A 306 31.34 -26.30 4.36
CA LEU A 306 30.96 -27.10 5.52
C LEU A 306 30.97 -28.61 5.23
N SER A 307 30.66 -29.02 3.99
CA SER A 307 30.62 -30.42 3.55
C SER A 307 32.01 -31.07 3.41
N SER A 308 33.07 -30.25 3.34
CA SER A 308 34.48 -30.69 3.24
C SER A 308 35.20 -30.82 4.59
N LEU A 309 34.53 -30.50 5.70
CA LEU A 309 35.09 -30.64 7.06
C LEU A 309 34.75 -32.02 7.65
N PRO A 310 35.68 -32.69 8.35
CA PRO A 310 35.38 -33.93 9.06
C PRO A 310 34.38 -33.65 10.18
N VAL A 311 33.34 -34.50 10.30
CA VAL A 311 32.24 -34.50 11.30
C VAL A 311 32.36 -33.37 12.33
N ILE A 312 31.71 -32.25 12.04
CA ILE A 312 31.68 -31.08 12.92
C ILE A 312 30.90 -31.47 14.19
N VAL A 313 31.59 -31.55 15.32
CA VAL A 313 30.94 -31.54 16.63
C VAL A 313 30.38 -30.14 16.81
N VAL A 314 29.08 -29.97 16.63
CA VAL A 314 28.42 -28.70 16.92
C VAL A 314 28.61 -28.42 18.42
N THR A 315 29.21 -27.29 18.75
CA THR A 315 29.55 -26.94 20.15
C THR A 315 28.66 -25.86 20.73
N SER A 316 27.86 -25.19 19.89
CA SER A 316 26.92 -24.17 20.32
C SER A 316 25.76 -23.94 19.35
N ILE A 317 24.63 -23.48 19.89
CA ILE A 317 23.57 -22.82 19.12
C ILE A 317 23.61 -21.33 19.40
N ILE A 318 23.55 -20.52 18.34
CA ILE A 318 23.20 -19.10 18.40
C ILE A 318 21.72 -18.95 18.09
N LEU A 319 21.01 -18.25 18.98
CA LEU A 319 19.57 -18.00 18.95
C LEU A 319 19.36 -16.51 18.76
N ILE A 320 18.62 -16.10 17.74
CA ILE A 320 18.36 -14.68 17.44
C ILE A 320 16.86 -14.41 17.56
N ILE A 321 16.48 -13.36 18.28
CA ILE A 321 15.13 -12.83 18.39
C ILE A 321 15.09 -11.49 17.68
N GLU A 322 14.30 -11.41 16.61
CA GLU A 322 13.97 -10.16 15.94
C GLU A 322 12.56 -9.70 16.33
N ASN A 323 12.47 -8.60 17.07
CA ASN A 323 11.21 -8.04 17.52
C ASN A 323 10.72 -6.97 16.53
N TYR A 324 9.87 -7.35 15.57
CA TYR A 324 9.29 -6.42 14.59
C TYR A 324 8.10 -5.61 15.15
N THR A 325 7.74 -5.81 16.42
CA THR A 325 6.60 -5.12 17.00
C THR A 325 6.97 -3.71 17.47
N ASN A 326 5.96 -2.86 17.57
CA ASN A 326 6.09 -1.56 18.25
C ASN A 326 5.99 -1.70 19.78
N LEU A 327 6.06 -2.93 20.30
CA LEU A 327 5.99 -3.24 21.71
C LEU A 327 7.25 -3.95 22.16
N GLU A 328 7.44 -3.94 23.46
CA GLU A 328 8.62 -4.51 24.07
C GLU A 328 8.35 -5.90 24.60
N LEU A 329 9.33 -6.79 24.44
CA LEU A 329 9.30 -8.11 25.02
C LEU A 329 10.04 -8.08 26.34
N LEU A 330 9.37 -8.47 27.42
CA LEU A 330 10.00 -8.65 28.71
C LEU A 330 10.19 -10.14 28.95
N ASN A 331 11.43 -10.55 29.22
CA ASN A 331 11.72 -11.93 29.56
C ASN A 331 11.08 -12.27 30.91
N VAL A 332 10.18 -13.24 30.90
CA VAL A 332 9.44 -13.67 32.11
C VAL A 332 10.13 -14.86 32.75
N ARG A 333 10.57 -15.82 31.92
CA ARG A 333 11.15 -17.07 32.41
C ARG A 333 12.00 -17.75 31.35
N ILE A 334 13.06 -18.40 31.80
CA ILE A 334 13.95 -19.21 30.98
C ILE A 334 14.07 -20.59 31.65
N PHE A 335 13.98 -21.63 30.83
CA PHE A 335 14.21 -23.01 31.26
C PHE A 335 15.30 -23.60 30.38
N GLN A 336 16.35 -24.14 30.98
CA GLN A 336 17.35 -24.94 30.28
C GLN A 336 17.25 -26.36 30.83
N GLU A 337 16.97 -27.33 29.96
CA GLU A 337 16.89 -28.73 30.36
C GLU A 337 18.25 -29.42 30.20
N THR A 338 18.96 -29.14 29.11
CA THR A 338 20.31 -29.65 28.85
C THR A 338 21.19 -28.57 28.24
N GLY A 339 22.51 -28.61 28.47
CA GLY A 339 23.43 -27.57 27.99
C GLY A 339 23.58 -26.40 28.96
N THR A 340 24.42 -25.42 28.59
CA THR A 340 24.67 -24.22 29.41
C THR A 340 24.61 -22.96 28.56
N PHE A 341 24.10 -21.86 29.11
CA PHE A 341 24.17 -20.58 28.42
C PHE A 341 25.60 -20.04 28.42
N LYS A 342 26.11 -19.69 27.24
CA LYS A 342 27.27 -18.82 27.11
C LYS A 342 26.85 -17.37 27.39
N ASP A 343 25.78 -16.98 26.71
CA ASP A 343 25.14 -15.69 26.82
C ASP A 343 23.67 -15.99 27.16
N PRO A 344 23.13 -15.49 28.29
CA PRO A 344 21.74 -15.74 28.63
C PRO A 344 20.80 -15.02 27.67
N PRO A 345 19.56 -15.52 27.47
CA PRO A 345 18.53 -14.79 26.73
C PRO A 345 18.38 -13.37 27.27
N PRO A 346 18.22 -12.36 26.40
CA PRO A 346 18.09 -10.98 26.84
C PRO A 346 16.91 -10.82 27.79
N SER A 347 17.08 -10.02 28.85
CA SER A 347 16.00 -9.72 29.79
C SER A 347 14.89 -8.87 29.15
N ARG A 348 15.20 -8.18 28.05
CA ARG A 348 14.32 -7.23 27.37
C ARG A 348 14.69 -7.10 25.88
N CYS A 349 13.75 -7.43 24.99
CA CYS A 349 13.90 -7.17 23.56
C CYS A 349 13.19 -5.87 23.19
N ILE A 350 13.97 -4.85 22.88
CA ILE A 350 13.49 -3.52 22.52
C ILE A 350 12.69 -3.58 21.21
N ARG A 351 11.78 -2.64 21.00
CA ARG A 351 10.98 -2.47 19.78
C ARG A 351 11.90 -2.38 18.56
N ARG A 352 11.54 -3.06 17.47
CA ARG A 352 12.31 -3.06 16.20
C ARG A 352 13.79 -3.39 16.39
N SER A 353 14.10 -4.31 17.30
CA SER A 353 15.48 -4.70 17.62
C SER A 353 15.77 -6.16 17.30
N ARG A 354 17.05 -6.44 17.07
CA ARG A 354 17.61 -7.77 16.87
C ARG A 354 18.54 -8.07 18.03
N GLN A 355 18.26 -9.12 18.80
CA GLN A 355 19.07 -9.54 19.93
C GLN A 355 19.32 -11.03 19.86
N GLY A 356 20.53 -11.46 20.21
CA GLY A 356 20.92 -12.86 20.16
C GLY A 356 21.47 -13.36 21.50
N PHE A 357 21.40 -14.66 21.70
CA PHE A 357 21.99 -15.36 22.84
C PHE A 357 22.51 -16.73 22.40
N THR A 358 23.42 -17.32 23.19
CA THR A 358 24.17 -18.50 22.79
C THR A 358 24.11 -19.56 23.87
N THR A 359 23.83 -20.81 23.48
CA THR A 359 23.85 -21.98 24.36
C THR A 359 24.90 -22.99 23.88
N HIS A 360 25.60 -23.61 24.82
CA HIS A 360 26.60 -24.64 24.61
C HIS A 360 26.07 -26.03 24.91
N PHE A 361 26.71 -27.02 24.29
CA PHE A 361 26.49 -28.43 24.57
C PHE A 361 27.07 -28.78 25.94
N ASP A 362 26.44 -29.73 26.59
CA ASP A 362 27.03 -30.42 27.74
C ASP A 362 27.39 -31.85 27.32
N LEU A 363 28.20 -32.54 28.13
CA LEU A 363 28.68 -33.90 27.86
C LEU A 363 27.56 -34.94 27.74
N THR A 364 26.35 -34.61 28.18
CA THR A 364 25.19 -35.52 28.25
C THR A 364 24.19 -35.33 27.11
N GLY A 365 24.33 -34.32 26.25
CA GLY A 365 23.39 -34.08 25.15
C GLY A 365 23.46 -32.67 24.55
N GLY A 366 22.81 -32.50 23.40
CA GLY A 366 22.66 -31.19 22.78
C GLY A 366 21.80 -30.23 23.62
N PRO A 367 21.99 -28.90 23.48
CA PRO A 367 21.25 -27.94 24.29
C PRO A 367 19.74 -27.96 23.98
N GLU A 368 18.95 -28.03 25.04
CA GLU A 368 17.48 -27.96 25.00
C GLU A 368 16.99 -26.94 26.02
N GLY A 369 16.06 -26.09 25.61
CA GLY A 369 15.49 -25.08 26.50
C GLY A 369 14.31 -24.31 25.93
N TRP A 370 13.79 -23.42 26.78
CA TRP A 370 12.67 -22.52 26.50
C TRP A 370 12.99 -21.11 26.99
N ALA A 371 12.55 -20.11 26.24
CA ALA A 371 12.57 -18.71 26.64
C ALA A 371 11.18 -18.11 26.46
N ILE A 372 10.63 -17.53 27.53
CA ILE A 372 9.26 -17.01 27.56
C ILE A 372 9.30 -15.51 27.72
N TYR A 373 8.68 -14.79 26.79
CA TYR A 373 8.57 -13.34 26.80
C TYR A 373 7.12 -12.90 26.93
N SER A 374 6.85 -11.91 27.77
CA SER A 374 5.53 -11.29 27.90
C SER A 374 5.42 -10.07 27.02
N PHE A 375 4.26 -9.96 26.38
CA PHE A 375 3.90 -8.86 25.50
C PHE A 375 3.01 -7.86 26.24
N ASN A 376 3.63 -6.85 26.88
CA ASN A 376 2.94 -5.79 27.62
C ASN A 376 1.75 -6.29 28.48
N SER A 377 1.94 -7.41 29.19
CA SER A 377 0.95 -8.04 30.06
C SER A 377 -0.30 -8.65 29.38
N ARG A 378 -0.32 -8.83 28.04
CA ARG A 378 -1.48 -9.39 27.33
C ARG A 378 -1.39 -10.89 27.06
N PHE A 379 -0.25 -11.37 26.59
CA PHE A 379 0.01 -12.79 26.32
C PHE A 379 1.50 -13.08 26.44
N ASN A 380 1.84 -14.36 26.55
CA ASN A 380 3.24 -14.82 26.56
C ASN A 380 3.56 -15.51 25.23
N ILE A 381 4.80 -15.34 24.78
CA ILE A 381 5.37 -16.05 23.64
C ILE A 381 6.48 -16.94 24.19
N MET A 382 6.40 -18.23 23.90
CA MET A 382 7.42 -19.21 24.24
C MET A 382 8.21 -19.57 22.99
N PHE A 383 9.53 -19.47 23.09
CA PHE A 383 10.47 -20.00 22.09
C PHE A 383 11.07 -21.29 22.64
N TYR A 384 10.97 -22.38 21.89
CA TYR A 384 11.59 -23.66 22.18
C TYR A 384 12.76 -23.92 21.24
N TRP A 385 13.80 -24.54 21.77
CA TRP A 385 14.91 -25.07 20.98
C TRP A 385 15.41 -26.39 21.52
N LYS A 386 15.84 -27.24 20.59
CA LYS A 386 16.56 -28.48 20.87
C LYS A 386 17.58 -28.75 19.78
N ASN A 387 18.83 -28.90 20.19
CA ASN A 387 19.85 -29.49 19.33
C ASN A 387 19.92 -30.98 19.56
N PHE A 388 20.01 -31.76 18.48
CA PHE A 388 20.31 -33.16 18.58
C PHE A 388 21.74 -33.40 18.08
N LEU A 389 22.52 -34.20 18.79
CA LEU A 389 23.89 -34.54 18.38
C LEU A 389 23.93 -35.30 17.05
N THR A 390 22.88 -36.06 16.75
CA THR A 390 22.81 -36.99 15.61
C THR A 390 21.59 -36.81 14.73
N GLU A 391 20.66 -35.92 15.11
CA GLU A 391 19.40 -35.69 14.41
C GLU A 391 19.25 -34.20 14.05
N ARG A 392 18.17 -33.86 13.34
CA ARG A 392 17.89 -32.48 12.97
C ARG A 392 17.51 -31.66 14.20
N ASN A 393 18.07 -30.46 14.31
CA ASN A 393 17.64 -29.50 15.33
C ASN A 393 16.14 -29.23 15.23
N ALA A 394 15.49 -29.01 16.36
CA ALA A 394 14.11 -28.59 16.43
C ALA A 394 14.01 -27.20 17.09
N GLY A 395 13.06 -26.40 16.64
CA GLY A 395 12.69 -25.17 17.31
C GLY A 395 11.36 -24.65 16.82
N TYR A 396 10.62 -23.98 17.70
CA TYR A 396 9.37 -23.32 17.35
C TYR A 396 9.03 -22.19 18.32
N ALA A 397 8.02 -21.40 17.95
CA ALA A 397 7.40 -20.41 18.82
C ALA A 397 5.92 -20.74 19.01
N SER A 398 5.42 -20.66 20.24
CA SER A 398 4.00 -20.86 20.56
C SER A 398 3.49 -19.80 21.53
N PHE A 399 2.18 -19.56 21.51
CA PHE A 399 1.52 -18.63 22.42
C PHE A 399 1.07 -19.35 23.68
N ILE A 400 1.36 -18.75 24.84
CA ILE A 400 0.88 -19.25 26.13
C ILE A 400 -0.09 -18.21 26.71
N PRO A 401 -1.33 -18.61 27.06
CA PRO A 401 -2.24 -17.77 27.82
C PRO A 401 -1.58 -17.24 29.08
N ARG A 402 -1.87 -15.98 29.44
CA ARG A 402 -1.24 -15.35 30.61
C ARG A 402 -1.59 -16.03 31.93
N ASP A 403 -2.83 -16.50 32.04
CA ASP A 403 -3.39 -17.02 33.30
C ASP A 403 -2.89 -18.42 33.64
N GLU A 404 -2.07 -19.00 32.77
CA GLU A 404 -1.51 -20.32 32.98
C GLU A 404 -0.20 -20.27 33.75
N GLU A 405 -0.08 -21.16 34.72
CA GLU A 405 1.13 -21.26 35.52
C GLU A 405 2.29 -21.77 34.66
N LEU A 406 3.34 -20.97 34.52
CA LEU A 406 4.52 -21.29 33.71
C LEU A 406 5.43 -22.30 34.43
N THR A 407 4.93 -23.50 34.71
CA THR A 407 5.72 -24.63 35.22
C THR A 407 6.33 -25.41 34.06
N LEU A 408 7.46 -26.09 34.30
CA LEU A 408 8.10 -26.93 33.27
C LEU A 408 7.17 -28.05 32.79
N GLU A 409 6.34 -28.59 33.69
CA GLU A 409 5.35 -29.63 33.38
C GLU A 409 4.26 -29.12 32.43
N ASN A 410 3.71 -27.94 32.69
CA ASN A 410 2.71 -27.30 31.81
C ASN A 410 3.30 -26.97 30.44
N ILE A 411 4.54 -26.47 30.40
CA ILE A 411 5.27 -26.18 29.15
C ILE A 411 5.48 -27.45 28.32
N ARG A 412 5.89 -28.56 28.94
CA ARG A 412 6.05 -29.84 28.24
C ARG A 412 4.74 -30.35 27.67
N LYS A 413 3.62 -30.13 28.36
CA LYS A 413 2.29 -30.50 27.87
C LYS A 413 1.96 -29.75 26.58
N TYR A 414 2.25 -28.44 26.50
CA TYR A 414 2.13 -27.68 25.26
C TYR A 414 2.98 -28.22 24.12
N ASN A 415 4.21 -28.65 24.41
CA ASN A 415 5.07 -29.26 23.40
C ASN A 415 4.50 -30.59 22.86
N GLN A 416 3.84 -31.38 23.71
CA GLN A 416 3.30 -32.70 23.34
C GLN A 416 1.96 -32.61 22.59
N GLU A 417 1.13 -31.63 22.92
CA GLU A 417 -0.18 -31.44 22.28
C GLU A 417 -0.04 -30.82 20.87
N ASP A 418 1.02 -30.04 20.62
CA ASP A 418 1.23 -29.32 19.35
C ASP A 418 2.11 -30.09 18.35
N ASN A 419 1.88 -31.41 18.22
CA ASN A 419 2.61 -32.42 17.41
C ASN A 419 2.74 -32.14 15.89
N ARG A 420 2.59 -30.90 15.42
CA ARG A 420 2.89 -30.43 14.06
C ARG A 420 4.37 -30.07 13.94
N ILE A 421 5.24 -31.05 14.17
CA ILE A 421 6.68 -30.92 13.99
C ILE A 421 6.98 -31.04 12.49
N GLY A 422 7.30 -29.92 11.83
CA GLY A 422 7.85 -29.91 10.48
C GLY A 422 9.36 -30.16 10.53
N GLU A 423 9.80 -31.37 10.18
CA GLU A 423 11.21 -31.76 10.11
C GLU A 423 11.93 -31.21 8.85
N GLN A 424 12.27 -29.92 8.73
CA GLN A 424 13.27 -29.47 7.73
C GLN A 424 14.16 -28.33 8.25
N GLY A 425 15.45 -28.40 7.92
CA GLY A 425 16.51 -27.51 8.42
C GLY A 425 16.34 -26.06 7.97
N GLY A 426 16.61 -25.12 8.89
CA GLY A 426 16.39 -23.69 8.72
C GLY A 426 14.97 -23.29 9.11
N PHE A 427 14.71 -23.03 10.39
CA PHE A 427 13.39 -22.58 10.83
C PHE A 427 13.19 -21.09 10.57
N LEU A 428 12.04 -20.75 9.98
CA LEU A 428 11.45 -19.41 10.02
C LEU A 428 10.06 -19.55 10.66
N CYS A 429 9.95 -19.36 11.97
CA CYS A 429 8.65 -19.41 12.65
C CYS A 429 7.97 -18.04 12.63
N SER A 430 7.06 -17.81 11.69
CA SER A 430 6.18 -16.65 11.70
C SER A 430 4.88 -16.96 12.47
N ALA A 431 4.62 -16.25 13.56
CA ALA A 431 3.34 -16.32 14.27
C ALA A 431 2.44 -15.17 13.82
N ILE A 432 1.27 -15.45 13.23
CA ILE A 432 0.33 -14.42 12.76
C ILE A 432 -0.78 -14.23 13.81
N ILE A 433 -0.90 -13.02 14.35
CA ILE A 433 -1.95 -12.64 15.30
C ILE A 433 -3.21 -12.24 14.53
N GLY A 434 -4.30 -12.98 14.72
CA GLY A 434 -5.62 -12.65 14.21
C GLY A 434 -6.47 -11.91 15.24
N SER A 435 -6.58 -10.59 15.08
CA SER A 435 -7.70 -9.67 15.42
C SER A 435 -7.16 -8.31 15.88
N GLY A 436 -7.27 -7.30 15.00
CA GLY A 436 -7.10 -5.88 15.34
C GLY A 436 -5.70 -5.42 15.77
N PHE A 437 -4.93 -4.88 14.80
CA PHE A 437 -3.73 -4.05 15.00
C PHE A 437 -2.55 -4.66 15.78
N GLN A 438 -1.70 -5.38 15.05
CA GLN A 438 -0.22 -5.37 15.04
C GLN A 438 0.28 -6.76 14.61
N ARG A 439 0.90 -6.87 13.44
CA ARG A 439 1.61 -8.09 13.02
C ARG A 439 2.90 -8.18 13.79
N ALA A 440 3.01 -9.18 14.66
CA ALA A 440 4.27 -9.52 15.31
C ALA A 440 4.99 -10.57 14.46
N LEU A 441 5.85 -10.10 13.54
CA LEU A 441 6.80 -11.00 12.90
C LEU A 441 7.90 -11.30 13.92
N PHE A 442 8.28 -12.57 14.04
CA PHE A 442 9.48 -12.97 14.76
C PHE A 442 10.30 -13.80 13.81
N ARG A 443 11.59 -13.48 13.69
CA ARG A 443 12.55 -14.37 13.04
C ARG A 443 13.36 -15.01 14.13
N TYR A 444 13.42 -16.33 14.08
CA TYR A 444 14.21 -17.16 14.96
C TYR A 444 15.11 -18.02 14.10
N SER A 445 16.43 -17.86 14.23
CA SER A 445 17.41 -18.64 13.46
C SER A 445 18.28 -19.45 14.42
N ILE A 446 18.37 -20.75 14.20
CA ILE A 446 19.35 -21.64 14.83
C ILE A 446 20.56 -21.67 13.89
N SER A 447 21.67 -21.08 14.32
CA SER A 447 22.96 -21.27 13.67
C SER A 447 23.82 -22.20 14.52
N THR A 448 24.28 -23.29 13.93
CA THR A 448 25.22 -24.24 14.54
C THR A 448 26.65 -23.82 14.22
N ARG A 449 27.50 -23.73 15.24
CA ARG A 449 28.95 -23.53 15.09
C ARG A 449 29.74 -24.78 15.41
#